data_AF-A0A521GT63-F1
#
_entry.id   AF-A0A521GT63-F1
#
_cell.length_a   1.000
_cell.length_b   1.000
_cell.length_c   1.000
_cell.angle_alpha   90.00
_cell.angle_beta   90.00
_cell.angle_gamma   90.00
#
_symmetry.space_group_name_H-M   'P 1'
#
loop_
_entity.id
_entity.type
_entity.pdbx_description
1 polymer ?
#
loop_
_entity_poly.entity_id
_entity_poly.type
_entity_poly.pdbx_seq_one_letter_code
_entity_poly.pdbx_strand_id
1 'polypeptide(L)'
;MNAVLACTLLAPLLAQDAPKAEASVHALRLSVKDVAAANAFYTKTLGFTSDWCCPQGMAADLHNGPARLLLERSTAATTTAWQPYMNYQVADLAASVAAVRAAGGSVEKDTPQPFPLGLLVTFRDPDGHPGHLLTTEQDPLAAGSSPQVFNLGLPAPDMEKSEAFYRRLGFEVYSRDYLPHALPLVPRGAFPLLLHDVPDGEAITGTTVALVLGVSDVAAAKSSLNPGCTASCCSGPDLVLNDPAGNRVVLCSSGGAAVPASSAFERMKTLVGSWEAKSTQGWTGTETFELIAEGSVLMQTTRIEPHPNQTMVTMYHLDGERLLLTHYCIAKNQPRMQASDISADGSRITFTFLDGTNLKSRDQGHMDQAVFELVDKDHFRDQWTWYQDGNESWMEKVEYVRKD
;
A
#
# COMPACT_ATOMS: atom_id res chain seq x y z
N MET A 1 34.50 -60.42 -15.75
CA MET A 1 33.75 -60.18 -17.02
C MET A 1 32.36 -60.76 -16.81
N ASN A 2 31.22 -60.08 -16.79
CA ASN A 2 30.83 -58.68 -16.96
C ASN A 2 29.64 -58.45 -16.01
N ALA A 3 29.63 -57.34 -15.26
CA ALA A 3 28.44 -56.89 -14.53
C ALA A 3 27.67 -55.91 -15.43
N VAL A 4 26.37 -56.16 -15.55
CA VAL A 4 25.43 -55.40 -16.38
C VAL A 4 25.19 -54.02 -15.78
N LEU A 5 25.28 -53.02 -16.65
CA LEU A 5 25.05 -51.59 -16.44
C LEU A 5 23.58 -51.33 -16.02
N ALA A 6 23.38 -50.77 -14.83
CA ALA A 6 22.13 -50.08 -14.47
C ALA A 6 22.35 -48.58 -14.65
N CYS A 7 21.73 -48.02 -15.70
CA CYS A 7 21.78 -46.60 -16.03
C CYS A 7 20.68 -45.87 -15.25
N THR A 8 21.02 -45.26 -14.12
CA THR A 8 20.13 -44.36 -13.38
C THR A 8 20.16 -42.97 -14.02
N LEU A 9 19.06 -42.61 -14.69
CA LEU A 9 18.76 -41.24 -15.11
C LEU A 9 18.50 -40.39 -13.87
N LEU A 10 19.47 -39.58 -13.45
CA LEU A 10 19.25 -38.43 -12.58
C LEU A 10 18.71 -37.30 -13.46
N ALA A 11 17.39 -37.05 -13.39
CA ALA A 11 16.83 -35.80 -13.85
C ALA A 11 17.39 -34.64 -13.00
N PRO A 12 17.71 -33.48 -13.58
CA PRO A 12 18.07 -32.32 -12.79
C PRO A 12 16.85 -31.90 -11.99
N LEU A 13 16.95 -31.91 -10.66
CA LEU A 13 16.06 -31.13 -9.81
C LEU A 13 16.17 -29.69 -10.31
N LEU A 14 15.10 -29.17 -10.92
CA LEU A 14 14.96 -27.73 -11.12
C LEU A 14 15.23 -27.11 -9.74
N ALA A 15 16.24 -26.24 -9.65
CA ALA A 15 16.43 -25.42 -8.47
C ALA A 15 15.11 -24.68 -8.27
N GLN A 16 14.35 -25.05 -7.23
CA GLN A 16 13.25 -24.25 -6.78
C GLN A 16 13.88 -22.92 -6.36
N ASP A 17 13.53 -21.84 -7.06
CA ASP A 17 13.88 -20.50 -6.62
C ASP A 17 13.47 -20.39 -5.15
N ALA A 18 14.39 -19.91 -4.30
CA ALA A 18 14.07 -19.68 -2.90
C ALA A 18 12.78 -18.84 -2.81
N PRO A 19 11.87 -19.15 -1.88
CA PRO A 19 10.63 -18.39 -1.74
C PRO A 19 10.95 -16.90 -1.59
N LYS A 20 10.38 -16.08 -2.48
CA LYS A 20 10.51 -14.62 -2.41
C LYS A 20 9.81 -14.15 -1.15
N ALA A 21 10.43 -13.25 -0.41
CA ALA A 21 9.70 -12.57 0.65
C ALA A 21 8.72 -11.60 0.02
N GLU A 22 7.46 -11.63 0.46
CA GLU A 22 6.46 -10.64 0.04
C GLU A 22 6.58 -9.41 0.94
N ALA A 23 7.32 -8.41 0.47
CA ALA A 23 7.46 -7.15 1.17
C ALA A 23 6.46 -6.13 0.65
N SER A 24 5.93 -5.30 1.54
CA SER A 24 5.12 -4.13 1.20
C SER A 24 5.75 -2.85 1.74
N VAL A 25 5.53 -1.73 1.04
CA VAL A 25 5.92 -0.42 1.55
C VAL A 25 5.08 -0.12 2.77
N HIS A 26 5.70 -0.09 3.95
CA HIS A 26 5.00 0.14 5.21
C HIS A 26 5.02 1.61 5.59
N ALA A 27 6.19 2.25 5.57
CA ALA A 27 6.35 3.66 5.90
C ALA A 27 7.65 4.25 5.34
N LEU A 28 7.74 5.58 5.35
CA LEU A 28 9.04 6.26 5.40
C LEU A 28 9.32 6.65 6.85
N ARG A 29 10.53 6.40 7.34
CA ARG A 29 10.96 6.79 8.69
C ARG A 29 11.94 7.95 8.60
N LEU A 30 11.63 9.05 9.27
CA LEU A 30 12.42 10.28 9.30
C LEU A 30 13.00 10.52 10.70
N SER A 31 14.31 10.79 10.74
CA SER A 31 15.03 11.22 11.93
C SER A 31 14.90 12.73 12.10
N VAL A 32 14.19 13.21 13.12
CA VAL A 32 13.90 14.63 13.34
C VAL A 32 14.44 15.11 14.69
N LYS A 33 14.82 16.39 14.80
CA LYS A 33 15.34 16.95 16.06
C LYS A 33 14.24 17.14 17.11
N ASP A 34 13.07 17.58 16.66
CA ASP A 34 11.88 17.83 17.48
C ASP A 34 10.66 17.18 16.83
N VAL A 35 10.21 16.07 17.42
CA VAL A 35 9.10 15.27 16.89
C VAL A 35 7.78 16.04 16.92
N ALA A 36 7.54 16.90 17.93
CA ALA A 36 6.29 17.64 18.02
C ALA A 36 6.22 18.75 16.96
N ALA A 37 7.34 19.44 16.74
CA ALA A 37 7.46 20.44 15.68
C ALA A 37 7.34 19.81 14.28
N ALA A 38 8.01 18.68 14.05
CA ALA A 38 7.91 17.94 12.80
C ALA A 38 6.47 17.43 12.57
N ASN A 39 5.83 16.83 13.58
CA ASN A 39 4.43 16.41 13.50
C ASN A 39 3.51 17.57 13.11
N ALA A 40 3.70 18.75 13.69
CA ALA A 40 2.93 19.94 13.33
C ALA A 40 3.18 20.41 11.89
N PHE A 41 4.43 20.34 11.40
CA PHE A 41 4.76 20.64 10.00
C PHE A 41 4.02 19.69 9.05
N TYR A 42 4.17 18.38 9.24
CA TYR A 42 3.57 17.39 8.33
C TYR A 42 2.04 17.42 8.35
N THR A 43 1.42 17.58 9.52
CA THR A 43 -0.04 17.60 9.64
C THR A 43 -0.67 18.89 9.10
N LYS A 44 -0.06 20.06 9.35
CA LYS A 44 -0.65 21.35 8.93
C LYS A 44 -0.29 21.76 7.51
N THR A 45 0.87 21.33 7.02
CA THR A 45 1.42 21.79 5.73
C THR A 45 1.30 20.74 4.63
N LEU A 46 1.40 19.45 4.97
CA LEU A 46 1.50 18.36 3.98
C LEU A 46 0.34 17.35 4.06
N GLY A 47 -0.76 17.74 4.72
CA GLY A 47 -2.02 17.00 4.68
C GLY A 47 -2.03 15.68 5.44
N PHE A 48 -1.03 15.41 6.28
CA PHE A 48 -1.04 14.21 7.12
C PHE A 48 -2.06 14.31 8.26
N THR A 49 -2.59 13.16 8.66
CA THR A 49 -3.25 12.96 9.94
C THR A 49 -2.28 12.24 10.88
N SER A 50 -2.20 12.69 12.14
CA SER A 50 -1.40 12.00 13.16
C SER A 50 -2.27 10.94 13.83
N ASP A 51 -1.88 9.68 13.68
CA ASP A 51 -2.50 8.56 14.40
C ASP A 51 -2.13 8.62 15.88
N TRP A 52 -0.87 8.97 16.14
CA TRP A 52 -0.33 9.07 17.47
C TRP A 52 0.90 9.99 17.52
N CYS A 53 0.92 10.84 18.54
CA CYS A 53 2.02 11.76 18.84
C CYS A 53 1.83 12.25 20.28
N CYS A 54 2.87 12.61 21.03
CA CYS A 54 4.29 12.38 20.82
C CYS A 54 4.88 11.94 22.17
N PRO A 55 4.73 10.67 22.59
CA PRO A 55 5.09 10.29 23.94
C PRO A 55 6.56 10.52 24.23
N GLN A 56 6.77 11.30 25.29
CA GLN A 56 8.09 11.76 25.73
C GLN A 56 8.88 12.51 24.63
N GLY A 57 8.19 12.99 23.58
CA GLY A 57 8.80 13.64 22.42
C GLY A 57 9.69 12.71 21.58
N MET A 58 9.48 11.39 21.65
CA MET A 58 10.38 10.41 21.03
C MET A 58 9.97 9.95 19.64
N ALA A 59 8.67 9.85 19.37
CA ALA A 59 8.17 9.40 18.08
C ALA A 59 6.75 9.90 17.78
N ALA A 60 6.38 9.86 16.49
CA ALA A 60 5.03 10.07 16.01
C ALA A 60 4.75 9.16 14.81
N ASP A 61 3.48 8.78 14.64
CA ASP A 61 2.97 8.01 13.52
C ASP A 61 1.89 8.83 12.80
N LEU A 62 2.05 8.96 11.49
CA LEU A 62 1.21 9.79 10.65
C LEU A 62 0.84 9.03 9.38
N HIS A 63 -0.36 9.31 8.85
CA HIS A 63 -0.82 8.80 7.56
C HIS A 63 -1.37 9.89 6.64
N ASN A 64 -1.25 9.68 5.33
CA ASN A 64 -1.89 10.46 4.27
C ASN A 64 -2.34 9.47 3.19
N GLY A 65 -3.64 9.15 3.20
CA GLY A 65 -4.17 8.01 2.46
C GLY A 65 -3.43 6.71 2.84
N PRO A 66 -2.95 5.91 1.86
CA PRO A 66 -2.18 4.69 2.13
C PRO A 66 -0.73 4.94 2.57
N ALA A 67 -0.21 6.18 2.48
CA ALA A 67 1.16 6.49 2.84
C ALA A 67 1.31 6.66 4.36
N ARG A 68 2.35 6.06 4.95
CA ARG A 68 2.71 6.25 6.36
C ARG A 68 4.06 6.95 6.52
N LEU A 69 4.14 7.77 7.55
CA LEU A 69 5.32 8.51 7.95
C LEU A 69 5.58 8.30 9.44
N LEU A 70 6.73 7.71 9.76
CA LEU A 70 7.20 7.54 11.13
C LEU A 70 8.25 8.61 11.44
N LEU A 71 8.00 9.43 12.46
CA LEU A 71 8.96 10.40 12.95
C LEU A 71 9.65 9.83 14.17
N GLU A 72 10.98 9.88 14.19
CA GLU A 72 11.78 9.44 15.34
C GLU A 72 12.76 10.52 15.75
N ARG A 73 12.87 10.76 17.06
CA ARG A 73 13.81 11.73 17.59
C ARG A 73 15.25 11.28 17.35
N SER A 74 16.04 12.16 16.75
CA SER A 74 17.47 11.93 16.53
C SER A 74 18.28 13.22 16.66
N THR A 75 19.55 13.09 17.03
CA THR A 75 20.54 14.17 17.00
C THR A 75 21.46 14.08 15.78
N ALA A 76 21.25 13.08 14.92
CA ALA A 76 22.01 12.93 13.67
C ALA A 76 21.78 14.15 12.77
N ALA A 77 22.86 14.68 12.19
CA ALA A 77 22.75 15.73 11.21
C ALA A 77 22.20 15.17 9.90
N THR A 78 21.09 15.72 9.42
CA THR A 78 20.61 15.51 8.05
C THR A 78 21.63 16.09 7.08
N THR A 79 22.02 15.30 6.08
CA THR A 79 22.90 15.77 5.00
C THR A 79 22.07 16.19 3.80
N THR A 80 22.66 16.98 2.91
CA THR A 80 22.05 17.36 1.62
C THR A 80 22.13 16.25 0.58
N ALA A 81 22.60 15.06 0.96
CA ALA A 81 22.78 13.96 0.03
C ALA A 81 21.46 13.37 -0.42
N TRP A 82 21.51 12.60 -1.51
CA TRP A 82 20.41 11.77 -1.94
C TRP A 82 19.99 10.83 -0.81
N GLN A 83 18.68 10.76 -0.63
CA GLN A 83 17.99 9.93 0.33
C GLN A 83 16.55 9.72 -0.17
N PRO A 84 15.85 8.69 0.33
CA PRO A 84 14.45 8.49 0.00
C PRO A 84 13.61 9.75 0.29
N TYR A 85 12.56 9.97 -0.49
CA TYR A 85 11.70 11.17 -0.40
C TYR A 85 10.25 10.85 -0.72
N MET A 86 9.35 11.80 -0.40
CA MET A 86 7.94 11.74 -0.76
C MET A 86 7.61 12.77 -1.84
N ASN A 87 6.72 12.38 -2.75
CA ASN A 87 6.13 13.25 -3.74
C ASN A 87 4.69 13.58 -3.32
N TYR A 88 4.35 14.86 -3.26
CA TYR A 88 3.05 15.36 -2.79
C TYR A 88 2.32 16.04 -3.94
N GLN A 89 1.19 15.47 -4.34
CA GLN A 89 0.28 16.16 -5.25
C GLN A 89 -0.41 17.30 -4.51
N VAL A 90 -0.42 18.49 -5.12
CA VAL A 90 -1.03 19.70 -4.56
C VAL A 90 -1.94 20.35 -5.59
N ALA A 91 -2.98 21.02 -5.10
CA ALA A 91 -3.92 21.76 -5.96
C ALA A 91 -3.36 23.11 -6.43
N ASP A 92 -2.49 23.73 -5.62
CA ASP A 92 -1.86 25.02 -5.92
C ASP A 92 -0.39 25.00 -5.46
N LEU A 93 0.51 24.93 -6.43
CA LEU A 93 1.94 24.83 -6.19
C LEU A 93 2.50 26.06 -5.48
N ALA A 94 2.05 27.26 -5.84
CA ALA A 94 2.54 28.50 -5.26
C ALA A 94 2.08 28.66 -3.80
N ALA A 95 0.82 28.33 -3.52
CA ALA A 95 0.28 28.33 -2.17
C ALA A 95 0.99 27.31 -1.28
N SER A 96 1.24 26.09 -1.79
CA SER A 96 1.96 25.05 -1.06
C SER A 96 3.42 25.43 -0.79
N VAL A 97 4.11 26.05 -1.76
CA VAL A 97 5.47 26.60 -1.56
C VAL A 97 5.48 27.66 -0.45
N ALA A 98 4.50 28.57 -0.46
CA ALA A 98 4.37 29.59 0.59
C ALA A 98 4.12 28.95 1.97
N ALA A 99 3.26 27.92 2.03
CA ALA A 99 2.95 27.19 3.27
C ALA A 99 4.18 26.46 3.83
N VAL A 100 4.99 25.83 2.98
CA VAL A 100 6.25 25.19 3.40
C VAL A 100 7.21 26.21 4.01
N ARG A 101 7.40 27.35 3.35
CA ARG A 101 8.27 28.43 3.86
C ARG A 101 7.77 29.00 5.18
N ALA A 102 6.47 29.26 5.28
CA ALA A 102 5.85 29.78 6.49
C ALA A 102 5.99 28.81 7.68
N ALA A 103 6.04 27.50 7.41
CA ALA A 103 6.23 26.46 8.40
C ALA A 103 7.70 26.15 8.72
N GLY A 104 8.65 26.93 8.18
CA GLY A 104 10.09 26.81 8.45
C GLY A 104 10.85 25.87 7.51
N GLY A 105 10.20 25.35 6.47
CA GLY A 105 10.88 24.63 5.40
C GLY A 105 11.56 25.58 4.40
N SER A 106 12.34 25.01 3.50
CA SER A 106 13.01 25.74 2.41
C SER A 106 12.66 25.13 1.05
N VAL A 107 12.94 25.87 -0.03
CA VAL A 107 12.69 25.44 -1.41
C VAL A 107 13.97 25.69 -2.19
N GLU A 108 14.40 24.69 -2.98
CA GLU A 108 15.69 24.74 -3.67
C GLU A 108 15.68 25.69 -4.87
N LYS A 109 14.58 25.65 -5.65
CA LYS A 109 14.36 26.53 -6.80
C LYS A 109 12.96 27.12 -6.74
N ASP A 110 12.87 28.44 -6.80
CA ASP A 110 11.59 29.17 -6.84
C ASP A 110 10.77 28.90 -8.10
N THR A 111 11.45 28.60 -9.21
CA THR A 111 10.79 28.29 -10.47
C THR A 111 10.43 26.80 -10.50
N PRO A 112 9.14 26.45 -10.63
CA PRO A 112 8.73 25.08 -10.86
C PRO A 112 9.47 24.46 -12.05
N GLN A 113 9.91 23.23 -11.88
CA GLN A 113 10.59 22.46 -12.91
C GLN A 113 9.58 21.57 -13.63
N PRO A 114 9.67 21.40 -14.96
CA PRO A 114 8.86 20.41 -15.65
C PRO A 114 9.26 19.00 -15.20
N PHE A 115 8.27 18.13 -15.10
CA PHE A 115 8.43 16.70 -14.88
C PHE A 115 7.36 15.96 -15.69
N PRO A 116 7.48 14.64 -15.90
CA PRO A 116 6.64 13.92 -16.87
C PRO A 116 5.13 14.05 -16.68
N LEU A 117 4.65 14.30 -15.46
CA LEU A 117 3.20 14.44 -15.20
C LEU A 117 2.76 15.90 -15.00
N GLY A 118 3.67 16.89 -15.04
CA GLY A 118 3.33 18.31 -14.88
C GLY A 118 4.50 19.16 -14.36
N LEU A 119 4.28 19.88 -13.25
CA LEU A 119 5.29 20.74 -12.61
C LEU A 119 5.64 20.28 -11.21
N LEU A 120 6.92 20.33 -10.86
CA LEU A 120 7.42 20.01 -9.52
C LEU A 120 8.23 21.15 -8.91
N VAL A 121 8.26 21.21 -7.59
CA VAL A 121 9.18 22.03 -6.79
C VAL A 121 9.79 21.17 -5.70
N THR A 122 11.11 21.15 -5.63
CA THR A 122 11.85 20.51 -4.53
C THR A 122 11.87 21.41 -3.31
N PHE A 123 11.42 20.87 -2.18
CA PHE A 123 11.47 21.51 -0.90
C PHE A 123 12.27 20.69 0.10
N ARG A 124 12.63 21.32 1.21
CA ARG A 124 13.18 20.67 2.38
C ARG A 124 12.36 21.03 3.60
N ASP A 125 12.06 20.04 4.42
CA ASP A 125 11.42 20.27 5.72
C ASP A 125 12.37 21.04 6.68
N PRO A 126 11.91 21.45 7.87
CA PRO A 126 12.75 22.18 8.84
C PRO A 126 14.01 21.42 9.30
N ASP A 127 14.03 20.09 9.19
CA ASP A 127 15.17 19.24 9.51
C ASP A 127 16.07 18.95 8.29
N GLY A 128 15.68 19.40 7.09
CA GLY A 128 16.45 19.31 5.85
C GLY A 128 16.08 18.13 4.94
N HIS A 129 15.06 17.34 5.29
CA HIS A 129 14.63 16.19 4.49
C HIS A 129 13.99 16.65 3.18
N PRO A 130 14.38 16.08 2.02
CA PRO A 130 13.83 16.47 0.73
C PRO A 130 12.42 15.92 0.51
N GLY A 131 11.62 16.68 -0.22
CA GLY A 131 10.36 16.24 -0.79
C GLY A 131 10.03 17.05 -2.05
N HIS A 132 9.05 16.60 -2.81
CA HIS A 132 8.57 17.34 -3.97
C HIS A 132 7.10 17.70 -3.83
N LEU A 133 6.77 18.97 -4.07
CA LEU A 133 5.39 19.39 -4.34
C LEU A 133 5.18 19.30 -5.84
N LEU A 134 4.10 18.66 -6.30
CA LEU A 134 3.80 18.51 -7.71
C LEU A 134 2.35 18.82 -8.04
N THR A 135 2.13 19.36 -9.22
CA THR A 135 0.82 19.42 -9.87
C THR A 135 0.84 18.46 -11.05
N THR A 136 -0.21 17.67 -11.21
CA THR A 136 -0.36 16.81 -12.38
C THR A 136 -1.29 17.46 -13.39
N GLU A 137 -1.00 17.29 -14.68
CA GLU A 137 -1.90 17.70 -15.76
C GLU A 137 -3.02 16.67 -15.94
N GLN A 138 -2.68 15.39 -15.80
CA GLN A 138 -3.64 14.29 -15.74
C GLN A 138 -4.09 14.11 -14.28
N ASP A 139 -5.40 14.10 -14.05
CA ASP A 139 -6.04 13.99 -12.73
C ASP A 139 -5.55 15.01 -11.70
N PRO A 140 -5.72 16.33 -11.96
CA PRO A 140 -5.29 17.36 -11.02
C PRO A 140 -6.07 17.29 -9.72
N LEU A 141 -5.38 17.55 -8.60
CA LEU A 141 -6.02 17.62 -7.30
C LEU A 141 -7.00 18.80 -7.25
N ALA A 142 -8.23 18.56 -6.78
CA ALA A 142 -9.27 19.58 -6.75
C ALA A 142 -8.88 20.79 -5.90
N ALA A 143 -9.25 22.00 -6.37
CA ALA A 143 -8.96 23.26 -5.70
C ALA A 143 -9.40 23.24 -4.22
N GLY A 144 -8.51 23.67 -3.32
CA GLY A 144 -8.75 23.70 -1.87
C GLY A 144 -8.54 22.36 -1.15
N SER A 145 -8.21 21.28 -1.86
CA SER A 145 -7.84 20.01 -1.24
C SER A 145 -6.51 20.11 -0.51
N SER A 146 -6.39 19.42 0.63
CA SER A 146 -5.11 19.21 1.30
C SER A 146 -4.14 18.43 0.42
N PRO A 147 -2.81 18.65 0.54
CA PRO A 147 -1.82 17.86 -0.16
C PRO A 147 -2.00 16.35 0.05
N GLN A 148 -1.80 15.56 -1.00
CA GLN A 148 -1.88 14.10 -0.95
C GLN A 148 -0.53 13.49 -1.33
N VAL A 149 -0.11 12.42 -0.64
CA VAL A 149 1.13 11.74 -1.04
C VAL A 149 0.85 10.92 -2.29
N PHE A 150 1.55 11.25 -3.37
CA PHE A 150 1.39 10.64 -4.69
C PHE A 150 2.18 9.33 -4.82
N ASN A 151 3.45 9.33 -4.39
CA ASN A 151 4.31 8.13 -4.32
C ASN A 151 5.56 8.39 -3.46
N LEU A 152 6.35 7.33 -3.21
CA LEU A 152 7.70 7.44 -2.62
C LEU A 152 8.76 7.37 -3.71
N GLY A 153 9.75 8.26 -3.65
CA GLY A 153 10.94 8.21 -4.50
C GLY A 153 12.13 7.58 -3.77
N LEU A 154 12.83 6.69 -4.48
CA LEU A 154 14.10 6.10 -4.05
C LEU A 154 15.19 6.44 -5.07
N PRO A 155 16.26 7.14 -4.66
CA PRO A 155 17.40 7.33 -5.54
C PRO A 155 18.07 5.99 -5.86
N ALA A 156 18.37 5.76 -7.14
CA ALA A 156 18.90 4.52 -7.68
C ALA A 156 20.00 4.78 -8.73
N PRO A 157 21.25 5.07 -8.32
CA PRO A 157 22.38 5.30 -9.24
C PRO A 157 22.75 4.06 -10.08
N ASP A 158 22.38 2.86 -9.62
CA ASP A 158 22.47 1.63 -10.40
C ASP A 158 21.09 0.98 -10.46
N MET A 159 20.31 1.38 -11.47
CA MET A 159 18.91 0.98 -11.63
C MET A 159 18.76 -0.55 -11.72
N GLU A 160 19.66 -1.24 -12.42
CA GLU A 160 19.59 -2.69 -12.59
C GLU A 160 19.78 -3.42 -11.26
N LYS A 161 20.78 -3.02 -10.47
CA LYS A 161 21.00 -3.61 -9.13
C LYS A 161 19.86 -3.30 -8.17
N SER A 162 19.36 -2.07 -8.16
CA SER A 162 18.23 -1.68 -7.33
C SER A 162 16.97 -2.47 -7.71
N GLU A 163 16.63 -2.58 -9.00
CA GLU A 163 15.51 -3.40 -9.47
C GLU A 163 15.66 -4.86 -9.02
N ALA A 164 16.82 -5.47 -9.25
CA ALA A 164 17.08 -6.85 -8.87
C ALA A 164 16.92 -7.09 -7.36
N PHE A 165 17.29 -6.12 -6.53
CA PHE A 165 17.10 -6.17 -5.08
C PHE A 165 15.61 -6.19 -4.70
N TYR A 166 14.83 -5.21 -5.17
CA TYR A 166 13.41 -5.12 -4.82
C TYR A 166 12.59 -6.28 -5.41
N ARG A 167 12.96 -6.82 -6.57
CA ARG A 167 12.30 -8.02 -7.15
C ARG A 167 12.50 -9.30 -6.33
N ARG A 168 13.57 -9.39 -5.52
CA ARG A 168 13.76 -10.50 -4.55
C ARG A 168 12.83 -10.36 -3.34
N LEU A 169 12.46 -9.12 -3.01
CA LEU A 169 11.47 -8.76 -2.00
C LEU A 169 10.03 -8.75 -2.54
N GLY A 170 9.80 -9.38 -3.70
CA GLY A 170 8.44 -9.59 -4.23
C GLY A 170 7.85 -8.42 -5.01
N PHE A 171 8.57 -7.30 -5.17
CA PHE A 171 8.11 -6.19 -6.00
C PHE A 171 8.12 -6.57 -7.49
N GLU A 172 7.14 -6.05 -8.24
CA GLU A 172 7.05 -6.19 -9.69
C GLU A 172 7.24 -4.81 -10.36
N VAL A 173 7.88 -4.80 -11.53
CA VAL A 173 8.01 -3.58 -12.34
C VAL A 173 6.67 -3.30 -12.99
N TYR A 174 6.09 -2.14 -12.65
CA TYR A 174 4.80 -1.73 -13.19
C TYR A 174 4.94 -1.15 -14.61
N SER A 175 5.93 -0.28 -14.82
CA SER A 175 6.23 0.31 -16.13
C SER A 175 7.71 0.69 -16.22
N ARG A 176 8.21 0.84 -17.45
CA ARG A 176 9.53 1.38 -17.74
C ARG A 176 9.46 2.69 -18.53
N ASP A 177 8.26 3.19 -18.80
CA ASP A 177 8.01 4.25 -19.77
C ASP A 177 8.02 5.66 -19.16
N TYR A 178 8.51 5.81 -17.92
CA TYR A 178 8.61 7.12 -17.26
C TYR A 178 9.95 7.81 -17.59
N LEU A 179 9.88 9.11 -17.90
CA LEU A 179 11.02 9.98 -18.22
C LEU A 179 11.08 11.19 -17.26
N PRO A 180 12.20 11.45 -16.55
CA PRO A 180 13.47 10.76 -16.62
C PRO A 180 13.35 9.30 -16.14
N HIS A 181 14.34 8.47 -16.48
CA HIS A 181 14.32 7.03 -16.21
C HIS A 181 13.90 6.75 -14.76
N ALA A 182 12.66 6.30 -14.61
CA ALA A 182 12.11 5.93 -13.33
C ALA A 182 11.38 4.59 -13.48
N LEU A 183 11.53 3.71 -12.49
CA LEU A 183 10.89 2.41 -12.45
C LEU A 183 9.89 2.37 -11.29
N PRO A 184 8.59 2.55 -11.55
CA PRO A 184 7.58 2.31 -10.55
C PRO A 184 7.55 0.81 -10.23
N LEU A 185 7.74 0.50 -8.96
CA LEU A 185 7.61 -0.79 -8.34
C LEU A 185 6.30 -0.79 -7.54
N VAL A 186 5.48 -1.79 -7.78
CA VAL A 186 4.20 -1.96 -7.09
C VAL A 186 4.22 -3.35 -6.47
N PRO A 187 4.12 -3.51 -5.14
CA PRO A 187 3.61 -4.75 -4.59
C PRO A 187 2.17 -4.85 -5.09
N ARG A 188 1.70 -5.99 -5.60
CA ARG A 188 0.30 -6.11 -6.08
C ARG A 188 -0.67 -5.55 -5.02
N GLY A 189 -1.28 -4.39 -5.31
CA GLY A 189 -2.25 -3.72 -4.44
C GLY A 189 -1.73 -2.77 -3.34
N ALA A 190 -0.46 -2.32 -3.35
CA ALA A 190 0.10 -1.43 -2.31
C ALA A 190 0.76 -0.14 -2.85
N PHE A 191 1.04 0.81 -1.94
CA PHE A 191 1.53 2.16 -2.22
C PHE A 191 2.75 2.20 -3.16
N PRO A 192 2.76 3.00 -4.25
CA PRO A 192 3.78 2.95 -5.28
C PRO A 192 5.16 3.45 -4.80
N LEU A 193 6.18 2.65 -5.11
CA LEU A 193 7.59 2.95 -4.87
C LEU A 193 8.28 3.24 -6.21
N LEU A 194 8.89 4.41 -6.38
CA LEU A 194 9.53 4.83 -7.62
C LEU A 194 11.05 4.80 -7.46
N LEU A 195 11.73 3.90 -8.16
CA LEU A 195 13.18 4.02 -8.32
C LEU A 195 13.45 5.17 -9.29
N HIS A 196 14.30 6.11 -8.89
CA HIS A 196 14.62 7.32 -9.62
C HIS A 196 16.11 7.38 -9.91
N ASP A 197 16.47 7.61 -11.16
CA ASP A 197 17.86 7.72 -11.57
C ASP A 197 18.58 8.88 -10.85
N VAL A 198 19.86 8.69 -10.57
CA VAL A 198 20.69 9.70 -9.90
C VAL A 198 21.82 10.08 -10.86
N PRO A 199 22.12 11.38 -11.05
CA PRO A 199 23.22 11.78 -11.92
C PRO A 199 24.54 11.07 -11.58
N ASP A 200 25.28 10.67 -12.62
CA ASP A 200 26.54 9.93 -12.50
C ASP A 200 27.51 10.59 -11.51
N GLY A 201 28.01 9.81 -10.54
CA GLY A 201 29.02 10.23 -9.56
C GLY A 201 28.46 10.78 -8.25
N GLU A 202 27.15 10.88 -8.08
CA GLU A 202 26.55 11.23 -6.80
C GLU A 202 26.26 10.00 -5.93
N ALA A 203 26.66 10.06 -4.65
CA ALA A 203 26.52 8.96 -3.71
C ALA A 203 25.34 9.20 -2.76
N ILE A 204 24.58 8.14 -2.48
CA ILE A 204 23.60 8.11 -1.39
C ILE A 204 24.37 8.01 -0.08
N THR A 205 24.39 9.11 0.67
CA THR A 205 25.08 9.20 1.97
C THR A 205 24.19 9.70 3.09
N GLY A 206 22.92 10.01 2.79
CA GLY A 206 21.92 10.37 3.79
C GLY A 206 21.42 9.15 4.55
N THR A 207 21.54 9.15 5.88
CA THR A 207 21.11 8.04 6.75
C THR A 207 19.91 8.39 7.65
N THR A 208 19.41 9.63 7.53
CA THR A 208 18.34 10.17 8.37
C THR A 208 16.94 9.78 7.88
N VAL A 209 16.83 9.32 6.64
CA VAL A 209 15.61 8.73 6.08
C VAL A 209 15.81 7.23 5.88
N ALA A 210 14.83 6.43 6.26
CA ALA A 210 14.81 5.00 5.97
C ALA A 210 13.47 4.57 5.36
N LEU A 211 13.53 3.73 4.32
CA LEU A 211 12.35 3.02 3.82
C LEU A 211 12.04 1.87 4.76
N VAL A 212 10.81 1.84 5.28
CA VAL A 212 10.33 0.74 6.12
C VAL A 212 9.50 -0.19 5.25
N LEU A 213 9.92 -1.44 5.15
CA LEU A 213 9.20 -2.50 4.45
C LEU A 213 8.63 -3.47 5.47
N GLY A 214 7.33 -3.70 5.38
CA GLY A 214 6.66 -4.74 6.15
C GLY A 214 6.91 -6.09 5.48
N VAL A 215 7.34 -7.08 6.27
CA VAL A 215 7.48 -8.46 5.82
C VAL A 215 6.79 -9.40 6.79
N SER A 216 6.21 -10.48 6.27
CA SER A 216 5.55 -11.53 7.07
C SER A 216 6.56 -12.36 7.89
N ASP A 217 7.78 -12.52 7.37
CA ASP A 217 8.89 -13.21 8.03
C ASP A 217 10.22 -12.51 7.69
N VAL A 218 10.81 -11.85 8.69
CA VAL A 218 12.10 -11.14 8.57
C VAL A 218 13.26 -12.11 8.29
N ALA A 219 13.20 -13.35 8.78
CA ALA A 219 14.24 -14.36 8.55
C ALA A 219 14.17 -14.92 7.13
N ALA A 220 12.97 -15.17 6.60
CA ALA A 220 12.75 -15.52 5.20
C ALA A 220 13.21 -14.38 4.27
N ALA A 221 12.83 -13.13 4.59
CA ALA A 221 13.28 -11.94 3.87
C ALA A 221 14.81 -11.82 3.84
N LYS A 222 15.47 -11.99 4.99
CA LYS A 222 16.94 -12.03 5.06
C LYS A 222 17.53 -13.12 4.16
N SER A 223 16.94 -14.32 4.17
CA SER A 223 17.41 -15.47 3.38
C SER A 223 17.23 -15.24 1.87
N SER A 224 16.15 -14.58 1.46
CA SER A 224 15.87 -14.21 0.07
C SER A 224 16.86 -13.18 -0.50
N LEU A 225 17.48 -12.37 0.36
CA LEU A 225 18.43 -11.33 -0.05
C LEU A 225 19.84 -11.88 -0.33
N ASN A 226 20.41 -12.81 0.48
CA ASN A 226 21.57 -13.69 0.18
C ASN A 226 22.05 -14.51 1.41
N PRO A 227 22.69 -15.70 1.25
CA PRO A 227 23.31 -16.46 2.35
C PRO A 227 24.65 -15.88 2.87
N GLY A 228 25.22 -14.86 2.21
CA GLY A 228 26.48 -14.21 2.58
C GLY A 228 26.35 -12.76 3.05
N CYS A 229 25.14 -12.31 3.39
CA CYS A 229 24.93 -10.93 3.84
C CYS A 229 25.58 -10.71 5.21
N THR A 230 26.70 -9.99 5.25
CA THR A 230 27.33 -9.52 6.50
C THR A 230 26.54 -8.32 7.04
N ALA A 231 25.32 -8.57 7.52
CA ALA A 231 24.54 -7.58 8.25
C ALA A 231 25.20 -7.31 9.61
N SER A 232 25.66 -6.08 9.81
CA SER A 232 26.09 -5.59 11.12
C SER A 232 24.87 -5.11 11.90
N CYS A 233 24.78 -5.56 13.16
CA CYS A 233 23.85 -5.17 14.22
C CYS A 233 22.49 -5.89 14.25
N CYS A 234 22.54 -7.16 14.70
CA CYS A 234 21.40 -7.86 15.28
C CYS A 234 21.21 -7.46 16.75
N SER A 235 20.10 -6.80 17.07
CA SER A 235 19.38 -6.93 18.34
C SER A 235 18.02 -6.19 18.25
N GLY A 236 17.03 -6.81 17.60
CA GLY A 236 15.66 -6.30 17.50
C GLY A 236 14.80 -7.10 16.51
N PRO A 237 13.45 -6.95 16.52
CA PRO A 237 12.53 -7.53 15.53
C PRO A 237 12.66 -6.93 14.13
N ASP A 238 13.40 -5.82 13.99
CA ASP A 238 13.67 -5.13 12.74
C ASP A 238 15.06 -5.51 12.19
N LEU A 239 15.14 -5.78 10.88
CA LEU A 239 16.40 -5.92 10.15
C LEU A 239 16.71 -4.61 9.41
N VAL A 240 17.75 -3.90 9.86
CA VAL A 240 18.26 -2.71 9.17
C VAL A 240 19.34 -3.13 8.16
N LEU A 241 19.21 -2.68 6.92
CA LEU A 241 20.14 -2.94 5.84
C LEU A 241 20.27 -1.72 4.93
N ASN A 242 21.26 -1.73 4.05
CA ASN A 242 21.32 -0.79 2.93
C ASN A 242 21.00 -1.55 1.63
N ASP A 243 20.18 -0.96 0.77
CA ASP A 243 19.99 -1.47 -0.58
C ASP A 243 21.29 -1.30 -1.42
N PRO A 244 21.36 -1.83 -2.66
CA PRO A 244 22.55 -1.68 -3.50
C PRO A 244 22.92 -0.23 -3.83
N ALA A 245 21.95 0.68 -3.74
CA ALA A 245 22.14 2.11 -3.97
C ALA A 245 22.70 2.84 -2.73
N GLY A 246 22.61 2.22 -1.55
CA GLY A 246 23.02 2.80 -0.27
C GLY A 246 21.88 3.39 0.56
N ASN A 247 20.62 3.27 0.10
CA ASN A 247 19.45 3.70 0.87
C ASN A 247 19.29 2.82 2.11
N ARG A 248 19.02 3.46 3.25
CA ARG A 248 18.70 2.74 4.48
C ARG A 248 17.30 2.12 4.35
N VAL A 249 17.23 0.80 4.50
CA VAL A 249 16.00 0.02 4.49
C VAL A 249 15.85 -0.69 5.82
N VAL A 250 14.66 -0.62 6.41
CA VAL A 250 14.28 -1.33 7.62
C VAL A 250 13.23 -2.35 7.24
N LEU A 251 13.55 -3.63 7.33
CA LEU A 251 12.53 -4.68 7.28
C LEU A 251 12.00 -4.84 8.70
N CYS A 252 10.76 -4.47 8.93
CA CYS A 252 10.09 -4.82 10.18
C CYS A 252 9.22 -6.05 9.93
N SER A 253 9.17 -6.93 10.92
CA SER A 253 8.02 -7.81 11.01
C SER A 253 6.81 -6.89 11.11
N SER A 254 5.84 -7.04 10.22
CA SER A 254 4.56 -6.33 10.35
C SER A 254 3.96 -6.77 11.70
N GLY A 255 4.26 -5.99 12.74
CA GLY A 255 4.16 -6.35 14.14
C GLY A 255 2.72 -6.42 14.58
N GLY A 256 2.20 -7.64 14.52
CA GLY A 256 0.80 -7.99 14.65
C GLY A 256 0.62 -8.96 13.49
N ALA A 257 0.69 -10.26 13.77
CA ALA A 257 0.55 -11.29 12.75
C ALA A 257 -0.56 -10.84 11.80
N ALA A 258 -0.21 -10.43 10.58
CA ALA A 258 -1.19 -10.02 9.59
C ALA A 258 -2.20 -11.16 9.60
N VAL A 259 -3.45 -10.88 9.99
CA VAL A 259 -4.44 -11.93 10.19
C VAL A 259 -4.42 -12.72 8.90
N PRO A 260 -3.99 -14.00 8.90
CA PRO A 260 -3.77 -14.70 7.65
C PRO A 260 -5.05 -14.62 6.83
N ALA A 261 -4.96 -14.47 5.51
CA ALA A 261 -6.14 -14.41 4.65
C ALA A 261 -7.10 -15.59 4.91
N SER A 262 -6.55 -16.75 5.25
CA SER A 262 -7.29 -17.91 5.72
C SER A 262 -8.07 -17.66 7.02
N SER A 263 -7.47 -16.99 8.01
CA SER A 263 -8.15 -16.61 9.25
C SER A 263 -9.23 -15.55 9.03
N ALA A 264 -9.00 -14.57 8.15
CA ALA A 264 -10.03 -13.61 7.74
C ALA A 264 -11.18 -14.31 7.02
N PHE A 265 -10.88 -15.27 6.14
CA PHE A 265 -11.89 -16.08 5.48
C PHE A 265 -12.71 -16.90 6.48
N GLU A 266 -12.08 -17.59 7.43
CA GLU A 266 -12.78 -18.31 8.50
C GLU A 266 -13.71 -17.40 9.31
N ARG A 267 -13.32 -16.14 9.55
CA ARG A 267 -14.22 -15.14 10.17
C ARG A 267 -15.39 -14.79 9.28
N MET A 268 -15.17 -14.57 7.98
CA MET A 268 -16.26 -14.33 7.03
C MET A 268 -17.24 -15.50 6.96
N LYS A 269 -16.78 -16.75 7.10
CA LYS A 269 -17.68 -17.93 7.14
C LYS A 269 -18.66 -17.88 8.31
N THR A 270 -18.40 -17.10 9.36
CA THR A 270 -19.37 -16.89 10.46
C THR A 270 -20.61 -16.09 10.04
N LEU A 271 -20.56 -15.43 8.88
CA LEU A 271 -21.71 -14.73 8.30
C LEU A 271 -22.78 -15.67 7.75
N VAL A 272 -22.50 -16.97 7.59
CA VAL A 272 -23.49 -17.95 7.09
C VAL A 272 -24.82 -17.78 7.82
N GLY A 273 -25.90 -17.63 7.04
CA GLY A 273 -27.21 -17.29 7.56
C GLY A 273 -27.94 -16.23 6.71
N SER A 274 -29.08 -15.77 7.22
CA SER A 274 -29.90 -14.72 6.61
C SER A 274 -29.78 -13.43 7.41
N TRP A 275 -29.83 -12.30 6.70
CA TRP A 275 -29.61 -10.97 7.25
C TRP A 275 -30.60 -9.98 6.67
N GLU A 276 -31.05 -9.04 7.50
CA GLU A 276 -31.81 -7.87 7.11
C GLU A 276 -30.86 -6.68 6.95
N ALA A 277 -30.92 -6.02 5.80
CA ALA A 277 -30.04 -4.93 5.42
C ALA A 277 -30.77 -3.59 5.56
N LYS A 278 -30.11 -2.58 6.15
CA LYS A 278 -30.61 -1.21 6.25
C LYS A 278 -29.53 -0.22 5.86
N SER A 279 -29.79 0.52 4.78
CA SER A 279 -28.89 1.54 4.27
C SER A 279 -29.02 2.88 5.00
N THR A 280 -27.92 3.61 5.11
CA THR A 280 -27.93 5.01 5.56
C THR A 280 -28.73 5.94 4.65
N GLN A 281 -29.04 5.52 3.42
CA GLN A 281 -29.93 6.23 2.50
C GLN A 281 -31.40 5.78 2.60
N GLY A 282 -31.73 4.93 3.56
CA GLY A 282 -33.12 4.64 3.96
C GLY A 282 -33.80 3.47 3.26
N TRP A 283 -33.14 2.80 2.31
CA TRP A 283 -33.66 1.57 1.71
C TRP A 283 -33.37 0.34 2.59
N THR A 284 -34.19 -0.71 2.42
CA THR A 284 -33.98 -2.01 3.06
C THR A 284 -33.73 -3.14 2.06
N GLY A 285 -33.22 -4.26 2.56
CA GLY A 285 -32.94 -5.43 1.74
C GLY A 285 -32.72 -6.67 2.58
N THR A 286 -32.38 -7.77 1.90
CA THR A 286 -31.97 -9.01 2.54
C THR A 286 -30.70 -9.55 1.91
N GLU A 287 -29.90 -10.20 2.75
CA GLU A 287 -28.74 -10.93 2.31
C GLU A 287 -28.72 -12.34 2.89
N THR A 288 -28.20 -13.28 2.12
CA THR A 288 -27.97 -14.64 2.58
C THR A 288 -26.56 -15.06 2.25
N PHE A 289 -25.87 -15.63 3.24
CA PHE A 289 -24.54 -16.19 3.11
C PHE A 289 -24.61 -17.71 3.20
N GLU A 290 -24.02 -18.40 2.24
CA GLU A 290 -23.99 -19.86 2.15
C GLU A 290 -22.58 -20.35 1.81
N LEU A 291 -22.15 -21.45 2.43
CA LEU A 291 -20.94 -22.16 2.04
C LEU A 291 -21.24 -23.14 0.91
N ILE A 292 -20.54 -22.97 -0.21
CA ILE A 292 -20.65 -23.86 -1.38
C ILE A 292 -19.29 -24.50 -1.69
N ALA A 293 -19.25 -25.40 -2.67
CA ALA A 293 -18.02 -26.07 -3.12
C ALA A 293 -17.22 -26.68 -1.94
N GLU A 294 -17.91 -27.46 -1.11
CA GLU A 294 -17.33 -28.11 0.09
C GLU A 294 -16.74 -27.11 1.10
N GLY A 295 -17.30 -25.89 1.19
CA GLY A 295 -16.87 -24.86 2.12
C GLY A 295 -15.62 -24.08 1.69
N SER A 296 -15.16 -24.29 0.45
CA SER A 296 -14.06 -23.52 -0.14
C SER A 296 -14.49 -22.13 -0.63
N VAL A 297 -15.78 -21.90 -0.83
CA VAL A 297 -16.35 -20.63 -1.31
C VAL A 297 -17.50 -20.21 -0.41
N LEU A 298 -17.50 -18.94 0.01
CA LEU A 298 -18.64 -18.29 0.66
C LEU A 298 -19.40 -17.48 -0.38
N MET A 299 -20.68 -17.79 -0.57
CA MET A 299 -21.57 -17.10 -1.50
C MET A 299 -22.49 -16.16 -0.73
N GLN A 300 -22.41 -14.87 -1.01
CA GLN A 300 -23.37 -13.85 -0.58
C GLN A 300 -24.37 -13.63 -1.70
N THR A 301 -25.66 -13.69 -1.38
CA THR A 301 -26.75 -13.31 -2.28
C THR A 301 -27.42 -12.07 -1.73
N THR A 302 -27.51 -11.01 -2.54
CA THR A 302 -28.05 -9.71 -2.13
C THR A 302 -29.32 -9.37 -2.91
N ARG A 303 -30.34 -8.92 -2.19
CA ARG A 303 -31.64 -8.46 -2.71
C ARG A 303 -32.02 -7.16 -2.03
N ILE A 304 -32.11 -6.06 -2.76
CA ILE A 304 -32.36 -4.74 -2.19
C ILE A 304 -33.58 -4.07 -2.84
N GLU A 305 -34.31 -3.27 -2.07
CA GLU A 305 -35.49 -2.55 -2.52
C GLU A 305 -35.26 -1.66 -3.76
N PRO A 306 -34.14 -0.93 -3.92
CA PRO A 306 -33.91 -0.09 -5.10
C PRO A 306 -33.78 -0.87 -6.41
N HIS A 307 -33.49 -2.18 -6.32
CA HIS A 307 -33.35 -3.08 -7.47
C HIS A 307 -34.26 -4.30 -7.31
N PRO A 308 -35.59 -4.07 -7.30
CA PRO A 308 -36.54 -5.14 -7.03
C PRO A 308 -36.46 -6.17 -8.14
N ASN A 309 -36.49 -7.46 -7.76
CA ASN A 309 -36.34 -8.62 -8.65
C ASN A 309 -34.94 -8.84 -9.25
N GLN A 310 -33.95 -8.04 -8.87
CA GLN A 310 -32.56 -8.26 -9.29
C GLN A 310 -31.83 -8.99 -8.15
N THR A 311 -31.13 -10.06 -8.52
CA THR A 311 -30.31 -10.83 -7.58
C THR A 311 -28.86 -10.50 -7.88
N MET A 312 -28.13 -10.02 -6.89
CA MET A 312 -26.68 -9.83 -6.98
C MET A 312 -26.01 -10.93 -6.17
N VAL A 313 -24.81 -11.32 -6.58
CA VAL A 313 -24.04 -12.37 -5.91
C VAL A 313 -22.61 -11.90 -5.71
N THR A 314 -22.04 -12.14 -4.53
CA THR A 314 -20.61 -11.98 -4.28
C THR A 314 -20.04 -13.33 -3.84
N MET A 315 -18.94 -13.74 -4.44
CA MET A 315 -18.25 -14.99 -4.11
C MET A 315 -16.92 -14.67 -3.44
N TYR A 316 -16.68 -15.22 -2.25
CA TYR A 316 -15.43 -15.08 -1.52
C TYR A 316 -14.69 -16.40 -1.45
N HIS A 317 -13.38 -16.40 -1.74
CA HIS A 317 -12.57 -17.62 -1.72
C HIS A 317 -11.08 -17.31 -1.55
N LEU A 318 -10.31 -18.33 -1.18
CA LEU A 318 -8.86 -18.24 -1.16
C LEU A 318 -8.27 -18.52 -2.56
N ASP A 319 -7.16 -17.84 -2.86
CA ASP A 319 -6.24 -18.14 -3.97
C ASP A 319 -4.81 -18.13 -3.40
N GLY A 320 -4.35 -19.31 -2.98
CA GLY A 320 -3.14 -19.43 -2.17
C GLY A 320 -3.32 -18.71 -0.83
N GLU A 321 -2.45 -17.74 -0.55
CA GLU A 321 -2.48 -16.90 0.66
C GLU A 321 -3.32 -15.63 0.48
N ARG A 322 -4.07 -15.50 -0.63
CA ARG A 322 -4.90 -14.31 -0.93
C ARG A 322 -6.37 -14.61 -0.68
N LEU A 323 -7.07 -13.69 -0.03
CA LEU A 323 -8.54 -13.73 0.06
C LEU A 323 -9.11 -12.83 -1.02
N LEU A 324 -9.87 -13.43 -1.94
CA LEU A 324 -10.48 -12.76 -3.08
C LEU A 324 -11.99 -12.68 -2.91
N LEU A 325 -12.58 -11.65 -3.52
CA LEU A 325 -14.00 -11.63 -3.84
C LEU A 325 -14.22 -11.39 -5.33
N THR A 326 -15.31 -11.92 -5.87
CA THR A 326 -15.82 -11.59 -7.20
C THR A 326 -17.28 -11.19 -7.08
N HIS A 327 -17.63 -10.00 -7.57
CA HIS A 327 -18.98 -9.46 -7.46
C HIS A 327 -19.72 -9.53 -8.80
N TYR A 328 -20.95 -10.05 -8.77
CA TYR A 328 -21.85 -10.21 -9.91
C TYR A 328 -23.08 -9.34 -9.69
N CYS A 329 -23.10 -8.18 -10.32
CA CYS A 329 -24.19 -7.23 -10.17
C CYS A 329 -24.82 -6.82 -11.50
N ILE A 330 -25.72 -5.86 -11.39
CA ILE A 330 -26.57 -5.37 -12.48
C ILE A 330 -25.79 -4.52 -13.48
N ALA A 331 -24.56 -4.12 -13.14
CA ALA A 331 -23.60 -3.48 -14.04
C ALA A 331 -23.08 -4.43 -15.13
N LYS A 332 -23.31 -5.74 -14.99
CA LYS A 332 -22.95 -6.79 -15.97
C LYS A 332 -21.44 -6.96 -16.21
N ASN A 333 -20.61 -6.37 -15.36
CA ASN A 333 -19.19 -6.71 -15.22
C ASN A 333 -19.00 -7.62 -14.00
N GLN A 334 -17.79 -8.18 -13.87
CA GLN A 334 -17.43 -9.04 -12.73
C GLN A 334 -16.13 -8.53 -12.11
N PRO A 335 -16.16 -7.41 -11.36
CA PRO A 335 -14.98 -6.95 -10.65
C PRO A 335 -14.54 -8.01 -9.62
N ARG A 336 -13.24 -8.27 -9.62
CA ARG A 336 -12.54 -9.06 -8.64
C ARG A 336 -11.75 -8.12 -7.75
N MET A 337 -11.79 -8.36 -6.44
CA MET A 337 -11.05 -7.60 -5.46
C MET A 337 -10.25 -8.54 -4.56
N GLN A 338 -9.16 -8.04 -3.99
CA GLN A 338 -8.31 -8.76 -3.05
C GLN A 338 -8.34 -8.05 -1.69
N ALA A 339 -8.35 -8.81 -0.60
CA ALA A 339 -8.16 -8.25 0.74
C ALA A 339 -6.81 -7.53 0.80
N SER A 340 -6.84 -6.22 0.97
CA SER A 340 -5.67 -5.33 0.99
C SER A 340 -5.33 -4.84 2.38
N ASP A 341 -6.31 -4.85 3.30
CA ASP A 341 -6.13 -4.49 4.70
C ASP A 341 -7.06 -5.33 5.57
N ILE A 342 -6.52 -5.87 6.67
CA ILE A 342 -7.28 -6.62 7.67
C ILE A 342 -6.85 -6.09 9.04
N SER A 343 -7.81 -5.64 9.85
CA SER A 343 -7.51 -5.14 11.20
C SER A 343 -6.87 -6.23 12.05
N ALA A 344 -6.10 -5.84 13.07
CA ALA A 344 -5.36 -6.78 13.92
C ALA A 344 -6.27 -7.81 14.63
N ASP A 345 -7.52 -7.45 14.93
CA ASP A 345 -8.54 -8.33 15.50
C ASP A 345 -9.33 -9.12 14.44
N GLY A 346 -9.10 -8.85 13.15
CA GLY A 346 -9.77 -9.44 12.00
C GLY A 346 -11.24 -9.04 11.86
N SER A 347 -11.71 -8.02 12.59
CA SER A 347 -13.10 -7.56 12.53
C SER A 347 -13.37 -6.68 11.31
N ARG A 348 -12.37 -5.97 10.79
CA ARG A 348 -12.49 -5.13 9.61
C ARG A 348 -11.65 -5.70 8.47
N ILE A 349 -12.28 -5.89 7.32
CA ILE A 349 -11.63 -6.41 6.10
C ILE A 349 -11.91 -5.43 4.97
N THR A 350 -10.84 -4.88 4.39
CA THR A 350 -10.90 -4.03 3.19
C THR A 350 -10.46 -4.83 1.99
N PHE A 351 -11.29 -4.83 0.96
CA PHE A 351 -11.01 -5.39 -0.34
C PHE A 351 -10.84 -4.28 -1.37
N THR A 352 -9.81 -4.38 -2.20
CA THR A 352 -9.49 -3.41 -3.25
C THR A 352 -9.46 -4.09 -4.62
N PHE A 353 -9.93 -3.38 -5.63
CA PHE A 353 -9.99 -3.84 -7.02
C PHE A 353 -8.67 -4.43 -7.49
N LEU A 354 -8.78 -5.60 -8.10
CA LEU A 354 -7.69 -6.34 -8.72
C LEU A 354 -7.81 -6.24 -10.25
N ASP A 355 -8.94 -6.69 -10.79
CA ASP A 355 -9.31 -6.62 -12.21
C ASP A 355 -10.81 -6.93 -12.38
N GLY A 356 -11.31 -7.07 -13.62
CA GLY A 356 -12.65 -7.56 -13.85
C GLY A 356 -12.92 -7.96 -15.29
N THR A 357 -13.92 -8.83 -15.49
CA THR A 357 -14.36 -9.22 -16.84
C THR A 357 -15.51 -8.35 -17.33
N ASN A 358 -15.66 -8.28 -18.66
CA ASN A 358 -16.59 -7.39 -19.36
C ASN A 358 -16.37 -5.89 -19.03
N LEU A 359 -15.10 -5.53 -18.79
CA LEU A 359 -14.60 -4.16 -18.69
C LEU A 359 -13.74 -3.86 -19.93
N LYS A 360 -14.12 -2.84 -20.71
CA LYS A 360 -13.32 -2.39 -21.87
C LYS A 360 -12.06 -1.63 -21.44
N SER A 361 -12.15 -0.96 -20.29
CA SER A 361 -11.09 -0.23 -19.61
C SER A 361 -11.44 -0.15 -18.12
N ARG A 362 -10.48 0.25 -17.28
CA ARG A 362 -10.70 0.55 -15.86
C ARG A 362 -11.76 1.64 -15.69
N ASP A 363 -11.82 2.65 -16.57
CA ASP A 363 -12.79 3.75 -16.46
C ASP A 363 -14.26 3.35 -16.65
N GLN A 364 -14.54 2.16 -17.19
CA GLN A 364 -15.91 1.67 -17.25
C GLN A 364 -16.44 1.41 -15.85
N GLY A 365 -17.59 2.01 -15.50
CA GLY A 365 -18.17 1.94 -14.16
C GLY A 365 -18.24 0.55 -13.52
N HIS A 366 -17.67 0.39 -12.32
CA HIS A 366 -17.66 -0.87 -11.55
C HIS A 366 -17.48 -0.63 -10.06
N MET A 367 -17.78 -1.65 -9.26
CA MET A 367 -17.43 -1.67 -7.83
C MET A 367 -15.92 -1.78 -7.69
N ASP A 368 -15.31 -0.94 -6.85
CA ASP A 368 -13.85 -0.80 -6.77
C ASP A 368 -13.25 -1.20 -5.41
N GLN A 369 -13.90 -0.81 -4.33
CA GLN A 369 -13.55 -1.23 -2.97
C GLN A 369 -14.77 -1.73 -2.22
N ALA A 370 -14.53 -2.64 -1.27
CA ALA A 370 -15.52 -3.12 -0.32
C ALA A 370 -14.91 -3.22 1.08
N VAL A 371 -15.55 -2.62 2.07
CA VAL A 371 -15.14 -2.69 3.48
C VAL A 371 -16.20 -3.44 4.25
N PHE A 372 -15.81 -4.50 4.95
CA PHE A 372 -16.66 -5.25 5.87
C PHE A 372 -16.22 -5.00 7.30
N GLU A 373 -17.18 -4.74 8.19
CA GLU A 373 -16.97 -4.61 9.63
C GLU A 373 -17.85 -5.64 10.36
N LEU A 374 -17.22 -6.71 10.85
CA LEU A 374 -17.83 -7.78 11.63
C LEU A 374 -17.97 -7.31 13.08
N VAL A 375 -19.15 -6.82 13.46
CA VAL A 375 -19.38 -6.18 14.76
C VAL A 375 -19.53 -7.24 15.85
N ASP A 376 -20.47 -8.16 15.67
CA ASP A 376 -20.71 -9.29 16.56
C ASP A 376 -21.42 -10.44 15.82
N LYS A 377 -21.91 -11.44 16.56
CA LYS A 377 -22.56 -12.61 15.97
C LYS A 377 -23.84 -12.28 15.18
N ASP A 378 -24.54 -11.20 15.54
CA ASP A 378 -25.84 -10.80 15.00
C ASP A 378 -25.78 -9.48 14.21
N HIS A 379 -24.61 -8.85 14.11
CA HIS A 379 -24.44 -7.57 13.43
C HIS A 379 -23.16 -7.53 12.59
N PHE A 380 -23.27 -7.03 11.36
CA PHE A 380 -22.12 -6.57 10.58
C PHE A 380 -22.50 -5.34 9.76
N ARG A 381 -21.50 -4.69 9.16
CA ARG A 381 -21.68 -3.54 8.28
C ARG A 381 -20.84 -3.73 7.04
N ASP A 382 -21.31 -3.17 5.93
CA ASP A 382 -20.47 -3.00 4.77
C ASP A 382 -20.58 -1.61 4.15
N GLN A 383 -19.58 -1.27 3.34
CA GLN A 383 -19.58 -0.08 2.50
C GLN A 383 -18.75 -0.33 1.26
N TRP A 384 -19.25 0.10 0.11
CA TRP A 384 -18.62 -0.12 -1.19
C TRP A 384 -18.27 1.21 -1.86
N THR A 385 -17.33 1.20 -2.79
CA THR A 385 -17.07 2.32 -3.69
C THR A 385 -17.46 1.98 -5.12
N TRP A 386 -17.97 2.97 -5.83
CA TRP A 386 -18.12 2.95 -7.27
C TRP A 386 -16.98 3.75 -7.90
N TYR A 387 -16.29 3.15 -8.86
CA TYR A 387 -15.33 3.86 -9.69
C TYR A 387 -15.85 4.02 -11.11
N GLN A 388 -15.69 5.21 -11.67
CA GLN A 388 -15.95 5.49 -13.08
C GLN A 388 -15.21 6.74 -13.54
N ASP A 389 -14.66 6.70 -14.76
CA ASP A 389 -14.05 7.86 -15.43
C ASP A 389 -13.05 8.62 -14.52
N GLY A 390 -12.06 7.90 -13.99
CA GLY A 390 -11.05 8.47 -13.07
C GLY A 390 -11.52 8.76 -11.64
N ASN A 391 -12.82 8.68 -11.36
CA ASN A 391 -13.39 9.09 -10.07
C ASN A 391 -13.88 7.91 -9.26
N GLU A 392 -13.44 7.83 -8.00
CA GLU A 392 -13.95 6.90 -7.00
C GLU A 392 -14.93 7.62 -6.06
N SER A 393 -16.04 6.98 -5.70
CA SER A 393 -17.02 7.54 -4.78
C SER A 393 -17.59 6.49 -3.84
N TRP A 394 -17.64 6.82 -2.55
CA TRP A 394 -18.27 5.98 -1.54
C TRP A 394 -19.77 5.89 -1.74
N MET A 395 -20.29 4.67 -1.69
CA MET A 395 -21.71 4.39 -1.57
C MET A 395 -22.15 4.49 -0.10
N GLU A 396 -23.45 4.36 0.12
CA GLU A 396 -24.04 4.24 1.44
C GLU A 396 -23.36 3.16 2.31
N LYS A 397 -23.38 3.37 3.62
CA LYS A 397 -23.12 2.30 4.56
C LYS A 397 -24.39 1.48 4.72
N VAL A 398 -24.24 0.17 4.80
CA VAL A 398 -25.34 -0.76 5.05
C VAL A 398 -25.08 -1.46 6.37
N GLU A 399 -26.06 -1.40 7.26
CA GLU A 399 -26.05 -2.12 8.53
C GLU A 399 -26.88 -3.40 8.37
N TYR A 400 -26.35 -4.51 8.85
CA TYR A 400 -26.98 -5.82 8.75
C TYR A 400 -27.28 -6.37 10.13
N VAL A 401 -28.49 -6.88 10.29
CA VAL A 401 -28.94 -7.57 11.50
C VAL A 401 -29.31 -9.01 11.12
N ARG A 402 -28.81 -9.98 11.87
CA ARG A 402 -29.09 -11.39 11.60
C ARG A 402 -30.59 -11.66 11.76
N LYS A 403 -31.15 -12.40 10.81
CA LYS A 403 -32.52 -12.86 10.86
C LYS A 403 -32.58 -14.17 11.66
N ASP A 404 -33.47 -14.22 12.64
CA ASP A 404 -33.74 -15.39 13.48
C ASP A 404 -34.19 -16.63 12.68
#